data_AF-A0A6A5BGE5-F1
#
_entry.id   AF-A0A6A5BGE5-F1
#
_cell.length_a   1.000
_cell.length_b   1.000
_cell.length_c   1.000
_cell.angle_alpha   90.00
_cell.angle_beta   90.00
_cell.angle_gamma   90.00
#
_symmetry.space_group_name_H-M   'P 1'
#
loop_
_entity.id
_entity.type
_entity.pdbx_description
1 polymer ?
#
loop_
_entity_poly.entity_id
_entity_poly.type
_entity_poly.pdbx_seq_one_letter_code
_entity_poly.pdbx_strand_id
1 'polypeptide(L)'
;MSHKYQKDFSFPPKFQETLRDFTREVLRVQPSNIYRFGYDYFTKLAKEMEMKQQQEAFSTAESNVTQASKVGGYLNSQSSTSEEEEEDMDEYKVVHTSSHASSNPQKPISVKAQERFTSDEDEEEIESTEEEQNTEEEEVGEGSQNESFQNQSFEGDITQFLATISDQELLNILYSHYSSFGYDALPASAVKEELKKIFNYQLPDTMVAFCMAESDVADDSTVEIAPFCQRITNVLKIVVGGEEGPLGYSDESNSIHQSFLSPIVVNDVDVVHGLSKLELQEELKALFERADEGHTGALSFGKFKRELQEAELDLSRREINLLLSEAELDEHGQVVYEKIISKAHSILFSAFIFDEFCASVELSF
;
A
#
# COMPACT_ATOMS: atom_id res chain seq x y z
N MET A 1 51.41 5.81 10.83
CA MET A 1 51.00 4.39 10.72
C MET A 1 49.51 4.25 10.35
N SER A 2 48.97 5.06 9.43
CA SER A 2 47.51 5.19 9.18
C SER A 2 47.03 4.76 7.78
N HIS A 3 47.88 4.15 6.94
CA HIS A 3 47.51 3.78 5.57
C HIS A 3 47.04 2.32 5.40
N LYS A 4 46.82 1.57 6.50
CA LYS A 4 46.54 0.11 6.42
C LYS A 4 45.09 -0.28 6.14
N TYR A 5 44.19 0.67 5.90
CA TYR A 5 42.75 0.38 5.69
C TYR A 5 42.15 0.97 4.41
N GLN A 6 42.95 1.58 3.53
CA GLN A 6 42.43 2.08 2.26
C GLN A 6 42.35 0.90 1.28
N LYS A 7 41.16 0.30 1.15
CA LYS A 7 40.88 -0.66 0.08
C LYS A 7 40.88 0.11 -1.24
N ASP A 8 41.77 -0.24 -2.16
CA ASP A 8 41.76 0.31 -3.52
C ASP A 8 40.48 -0.16 -4.21
N PHE A 9 39.52 0.75 -4.39
CA PHE A 9 38.26 0.49 -5.07
C PHE A 9 38.48 0.73 -6.57
N SER A 10 38.71 -0.34 -7.34
CA SER A 10 38.74 -0.26 -8.80
C SER A 10 37.33 -0.37 -9.36
N PHE A 11 36.87 0.64 -10.09
CA PHE A 11 35.56 0.59 -10.75
C PHE A 11 35.54 -0.50 -11.83
N PRO A 12 34.44 -1.27 -11.95
CA PRO A 12 34.26 -2.18 -13.06
C PRO A 12 34.34 -1.47 -14.41
N PRO A 13 34.88 -2.13 -15.46
CA PRO A 13 34.84 -1.57 -16.80
C PRO A 13 33.39 -1.31 -17.22
N LYS A 14 33.15 -0.21 -17.94
CA LYS A 14 31.81 0.26 -18.39
C LYS A 14 30.86 0.74 -17.28
N PHE A 15 31.27 0.83 -16.02
CA PHE A 15 30.42 1.34 -14.94
C PHE A 15 29.76 2.70 -15.26
N GLN A 16 30.52 3.63 -15.86
CA GLN A 16 29.99 4.94 -16.25
C GLN A 16 28.93 4.87 -17.36
N GLU A 17 29.04 3.91 -18.29
CA GLU A 17 28.06 3.69 -19.35
C GLU A 17 26.78 3.12 -18.75
N THR A 18 26.92 2.08 -17.93
CA THR A 18 25.80 1.45 -17.20
C THR A 18 25.03 2.45 -16.33
N LEU A 19 25.71 3.33 -15.59
CA LEU A 19 25.05 4.38 -14.81
C LEU A 19 24.35 5.42 -15.69
N ARG A 20 24.95 5.79 -16.84
CA ARG A 20 24.34 6.73 -17.78
C ARG A 20 23.06 6.16 -18.36
N ASP A 21 23.06 4.89 -18.73
CA ASP A 21 21.89 4.21 -19.29
C ASP A 21 20.80 4.03 -18.24
N PHE A 22 21.16 3.65 -17.00
CA PHE A 22 20.22 3.65 -15.87
C PHE A 22 19.58 5.02 -15.65
N THR A 23 20.38 6.09 -15.61
CA THR A 23 19.88 7.45 -15.38
C THR A 23 18.93 7.90 -16.51
N ARG A 24 19.24 7.56 -17.76
CA ARG A 24 18.36 7.82 -18.90
C ARG A 24 17.03 7.09 -18.76
N GLU A 25 17.06 5.86 -18.30
CA GLU A 25 15.85 5.06 -18.12
C GLU A 25 14.99 5.57 -16.96
N VAL A 26 15.59 5.96 -15.83
CA VAL A 26 14.89 6.63 -14.73
C VAL A 26 14.22 7.92 -15.19
N LEU A 27 14.92 8.75 -15.97
CA LEU A 27 14.34 9.99 -16.51
C LEU A 27 13.25 9.74 -17.55
N ARG A 28 13.27 8.59 -18.24
CA ARG A 28 12.28 8.19 -19.23
C ARG A 28 11.01 7.65 -18.58
N VAL A 29 11.16 6.75 -17.61
CA VAL A 29 10.05 6.03 -16.97
C VAL A 29 9.46 6.84 -15.81
N GLN A 30 10.26 7.72 -15.18
CA GLN A 30 9.88 8.46 -13.97
C GLN A 30 9.26 7.55 -12.90
N PRO A 31 9.97 6.48 -12.47
CA PRO A 31 9.42 5.52 -11.53
C PRO A 31 9.15 6.18 -10.16
N SER A 32 8.05 5.79 -9.51
CA SER A 32 7.71 6.22 -8.15
C SER A 32 8.76 5.78 -7.12
N ASN A 33 9.33 4.58 -7.29
CA ASN A 33 10.40 4.05 -6.43
C ASN A 33 11.69 3.77 -7.25
N ILE A 34 12.63 4.73 -7.20
CA ILE A 34 13.90 4.65 -7.94
C ILE A 34 14.76 3.47 -7.49
N TYR A 35 14.70 3.09 -6.20
CA TYR A 35 15.51 2.00 -5.65
C TYR A 35 15.03 0.65 -6.18
N ARG A 36 13.70 0.43 -6.15
CA ARG A 36 13.11 -0.78 -6.73
C ARG A 36 13.39 -0.87 -8.22
N PHE A 37 13.18 0.23 -8.93
CA PHE A 37 13.47 0.32 -10.35
C PHE A 37 14.94 0.00 -10.66
N GLY A 38 15.88 0.54 -9.87
CA GLY A 38 17.30 0.25 -9.97
C GLY A 38 17.62 -1.22 -9.73
N TYR A 39 17.05 -1.82 -8.68
CA TYR A 39 17.22 -3.25 -8.42
C TYR A 39 16.77 -4.11 -9.59
N ASP A 40 15.57 -3.87 -10.12
CA ASP A 40 15.02 -4.63 -11.24
C ASP A 40 15.86 -4.43 -12.52
N TYR A 41 16.28 -3.18 -12.80
CA TYR A 41 17.15 -2.84 -13.93
C TYR A 41 18.49 -3.57 -13.86
N PHE A 42 19.21 -3.49 -12.73
CA PHE A 42 20.52 -4.12 -12.59
C PHE A 42 20.43 -5.64 -12.49
N THR A 43 19.36 -6.19 -11.91
CA THR A 43 19.12 -7.63 -11.89
C THR A 43 18.90 -8.17 -13.31
N LYS A 44 18.11 -7.46 -14.12
CA LYS A 44 17.92 -7.79 -15.53
C LYS A 44 19.25 -7.71 -16.30
N LEU A 45 20.00 -6.63 -16.13
CA LEU A 45 21.29 -6.43 -16.79
C LEU A 45 22.32 -7.50 -16.41
N ALA A 46 22.36 -7.91 -15.15
CA ALA A 46 23.23 -8.99 -14.67
C ALA A 46 22.89 -10.33 -15.36
N LYS A 47 21.59 -10.69 -15.43
CA LYS A 47 21.13 -11.89 -16.13
C LYS A 47 21.48 -11.86 -17.62
N GLU A 48 21.31 -10.72 -18.29
CA GLU A 48 21.69 -10.56 -19.70
C GLU A 48 23.20 -10.70 -19.92
N MET A 49 24.03 -10.18 -19.00
CA MET A 49 25.48 -10.34 -19.06
C MET A 49 25.92 -11.80 -18.86
N GLU A 50 25.29 -12.52 -17.94
CA GLU A 50 25.53 -13.96 -17.75
C GLU A 50 25.16 -14.77 -18.99
N MET A 51 24.01 -14.48 -19.61
CA MET A 51 23.57 -15.14 -20.84
C MET A 51 24.52 -14.87 -22.02
N LYS A 52 24.99 -13.63 -22.19
CA LYS A 52 25.97 -13.27 -23.24
C LYS A 52 27.31 -13.98 -23.04
N GLN A 53 27.80 -14.05 -21.79
CA GLN A 53 29.04 -14.78 -21.49
C GLN A 53 28.91 -16.27 -21.79
N GLN A 54 27.76 -16.89 -21.52
CA GLN A 54 27.50 -18.29 -21.85
C GLN A 54 27.44 -18.53 -23.36
N GLN A 55 26.82 -17.62 -24.14
CA GLN A 55 26.78 -17.70 -25.60
C GLN A 55 28.17 -17.51 -26.24
N GLU A 56 28.98 -16.58 -25.74
CA GLU A 56 30.36 -16.37 -26.20
C GLU A 56 31.27 -17.57 -25.87
N ALA A 57 31.08 -18.21 -24.71
CA ALA A 57 31.80 -19.43 -24.36
C ALA A 57 31.46 -20.61 -25.29
N PHE A 58 30.18 -20.74 -25.68
CA PHE A 58 29.72 -21.79 -26.59
C PHE A 58 30.24 -21.60 -28.04
N SER A 59 30.20 -20.38 -28.57
CA SER A 59 30.71 -20.08 -29.92
C SER A 59 32.22 -20.24 -30.03
N THR A 60 32.96 -19.98 -28.94
CA THR A 60 34.42 -20.18 -28.88
C THR A 60 34.78 -21.68 -28.81
N ALA A 61 33.92 -22.52 -28.23
CA ALA A 61 34.13 -23.97 -28.20
C ALA A 61 33.92 -24.63 -29.58
N GLU A 62 32.90 -24.22 -30.34
CA GLU A 62 32.64 -24.73 -31.71
C GLU A 62 33.72 -24.29 -32.72
N SER A 63 34.26 -23.08 -32.54
CA SER A 63 35.35 -22.56 -33.37
C SER A 63 36.66 -23.35 -33.21
N ASN A 64 36.92 -23.91 -32.02
CA ASN A 64 38.11 -24.71 -31.73
C ASN A 64 37.99 -26.19 -32.17
N VAL A 65 36.78 -26.72 -32.32
CA VAL A 65 36.56 -28.06 -32.91
C VAL A 65 36.83 -28.07 -34.42
N THR A 66 36.65 -26.94 -35.10
CA THR A 66 36.83 -26.83 -36.56
C THR A 66 38.29 -26.65 -37.00
N GLN A 67 39.20 -26.25 -36.10
CA GLN A 67 40.65 -26.17 -36.40
C GLN A 67 41.43 -27.48 -36.13
N ALA A 68 40.85 -28.44 -35.40
CA ALA A 68 41.46 -29.76 -35.18
C ALA A 68 41.22 -30.77 -36.34
N SER A 69 40.33 -30.47 -37.30
CA SER A 69 39.99 -31.37 -38.42
C SER A 69 40.69 -31.05 -39.75
N LYS A 70 41.70 -30.16 -39.76
CA LYS A 70 42.52 -29.86 -40.96
C LYS A 70 43.76 -30.74 -41.10
N VAL A 71 43.67 -32.04 -40.78
CA VAL A 71 44.59 -33.09 -41.29
C VAL A 71 43.80 -34.38 -41.49
N GLY A 72 43.10 -34.51 -42.61
CA GLY A 72 42.36 -35.73 -42.97
C GLY A 72 41.46 -35.48 -44.17
N GLY A 73 41.79 -36.07 -45.31
CA GLY A 73 41.27 -35.66 -46.62
C GLY A 73 39.96 -36.32 -47.07
N TYR A 74 39.43 -35.68 -48.12
CA TYR A 74 38.66 -36.19 -49.27
C TYR A 74 37.29 -36.89 -49.07
N LEU A 75 36.34 -36.40 -49.88
CA LEU A 75 35.01 -36.94 -50.27
C LEU A 75 33.94 -36.74 -49.18
N ASN A 76 32.77 -36.15 -49.42
CA ASN A 76 31.88 -36.31 -50.57
C ASN A 76 30.88 -35.11 -50.62
N SER A 77 30.44 -34.80 -51.83
CA SER A 77 29.43 -33.80 -52.19
C SER A 77 27.99 -34.27 -51.99
N GLN A 78 27.09 -33.37 -51.54
CA GLN A 78 25.72 -33.12 -52.05
C GLN A 78 25.01 -32.14 -51.09
N SER A 79 24.74 -30.91 -51.54
CA SER A 79 23.41 -30.43 -51.99
C SER A 79 22.40 -30.27 -50.86
N SER A 80 22.06 -29.02 -50.52
CA SER A 80 20.69 -28.56 -50.19
C SER A 80 20.69 -27.04 -50.08
N THR A 81 19.94 -26.42 -51.00
CA THR A 81 19.51 -25.03 -51.09
C THR A 81 18.35 -24.74 -50.13
N SER A 82 18.37 -23.57 -49.49
CA SER A 82 17.21 -22.85 -48.94
C SER A 82 17.68 -21.42 -48.68
N GLU A 83 17.45 -20.51 -49.62
CA GLU A 83 16.28 -19.61 -49.66
C GLU A 83 16.35 -18.56 -48.55
N GLU A 84 16.90 -17.42 -48.97
CA GLU A 84 16.90 -16.11 -48.31
C GLU A 84 15.50 -15.51 -48.47
N GLU A 85 14.85 -15.14 -47.36
CA GLU A 85 13.77 -14.16 -47.36
C GLU A 85 14.26 -12.95 -46.54
N GLU A 86 14.57 -11.89 -47.27
CA GLU A 86 14.76 -10.53 -46.80
C GLU A 86 13.38 -9.99 -46.39
N GLU A 87 13.20 -9.64 -45.11
CA GLU A 87 12.08 -8.80 -44.68
C GLU A 87 12.56 -7.36 -44.46
N ASP A 88 11.99 -6.48 -45.28
CA ASP A 88 12.17 -5.05 -45.35
C ASP A 88 11.86 -4.36 -44.00
N MET A 89 12.83 -3.56 -43.53
CA MET A 89 12.62 -2.59 -42.46
C MET A 89 11.93 -1.35 -43.01
N ASP A 90 10.64 -1.20 -42.71
CA ASP A 90 9.92 0.05 -42.97
C ASP A 90 10.25 1.15 -41.95
N GLU A 91 10.63 2.27 -42.54
CA GLU A 91 11.09 3.54 -42.01
C GLU A 91 9.94 4.32 -41.32
N TYR A 92 9.88 4.31 -39.98
CA TYR A 92 8.94 5.16 -39.25
C TYR A 92 9.44 6.60 -39.15
N LYS A 93 8.79 7.44 -39.95
CA LYS A 93 8.94 8.89 -40.09
C LYS A 93 8.38 9.63 -38.85
N VAL A 94 9.26 10.25 -38.08
CA VAL A 94 8.91 11.14 -36.94
C VAL A 94 8.35 12.45 -37.49
N VAL A 95 7.06 12.71 -37.24
CA VAL A 95 6.40 13.98 -37.56
C VAL A 95 6.50 14.91 -36.35
N HIS A 96 7.24 16.00 -36.51
CA HIS A 96 7.23 17.15 -35.61
C HIS A 96 5.87 17.85 -35.63
N THR A 97 5.19 17.97 -34.49
CA THR A 97 4.14 18.97 -34.30
C THR A 97 4.66 20.09 -33.41
N SER A 98 4.70 21.26 -34.03
CA SER A 98 5.06 22.56 -33.46
C SER A 98 3.99 23.02 -32.47
N SER A 99 4.39 23.23 -31.22
CA SER A 99 3.64 23.95 -30.20
C SER A 99 3.66 25.47 -30.48
N HIS A 100 2.48 26.04 -30.77
CA HIS A 100 2.26 27.48 -30.78
C HIS A 100 1.85 27.98 -29.39
N ALA A 101 2.47 29.09 -28.99
CA ALA A 101 2.20 29.88 -27.80
C ALA A 101 0.82 30.56 -27.81
N SER A 102 0.23 30.80 -26.64
CA SER A 102 -0.09 32.17 -26.18
C SER A 102 -0.78 32.25 -24.80
N SER A 103 -0.32 33.22 -24.01
CA SER A 103 -1.05 34.11 -23.09
C SER A 103 -2.00 33.53 -22.03
N ASN A 104 -1.75 33.80 -20.74
CA ASN A 104 -2.11 35.05 -20.03
C ASN A 104 -2.01 34.83 -18.49
N PRO A 105 -1.44 35.75 -17.69
CA PRO A 105 -1.45 35.63 -16.23
C PRO A 105 -2.54 36.49 -15.59
N GLN A 106 -3.44 35.87 -14.82
CA GLN A 106 -4.32 36.59 -13.89
C GLN A 106 -3.86 36.38 -12.45
N LYS A 107 -3.59 37.52 -11.79
CA LYS A 107 -3.32 37.68 -10.37
C LYS A 107 -4.46 37.10 -9.51
N PRO A 108 -4.17 36.57 -8.31
CA PRO A 108 -5.11 36.61 -7.21
C PRO A 108 -4.83 37.77 -6.26
N ILE A 109 -5.95 38.20 -5.70
CA ILE A 109 -6.20 39.35 -4.85
C ILE A 109 -5.81 39.00 -3.40
N SER A 110 -5.05 39.88 -2.76
CA SER A 110 -4.74 39.81 -1.33
C SER A 110 -5.93 40.36 -0.53
N VAL A 111 -6.68 39.50 0.15
CA VAL A 111 -7.64 39.90 1.20
C VAL A 111 -7.04 39.53 2.55
N LYS A 112 -6.64 40.56 3.32
CA LYS A 112 -6.34 40.43 4.76
C LYS A 112 -7.66 40.39 5.52
N ALA A 113 -7.99 39.25 6.11
CA ALA A 113 -9.07 39.13 7.09
C ALA A 113 -8.55 39.49 8.48
N GLN A 114 -9.34 40.29 9.19
CA GLN A 114 -9.10 40.79 10.54
C GLN A 114 -9.35 39.68 11.56
N GLU A 115 -8.40 39.49 12.48
CA GLU A 115 -8.60 38.73 13.71
C GLU A 115 -9.53 39.53 14.64
N ARG A 116 -10.68 38.94 14.99
CA ARG A 116 -11.49 39.33 16.14
C ARG A 116 -11.17 38.36 17.28
N PHE A 117 -10.45 38.87 18.28
CA PHE A 117 -10.42 38.31 19.62
C PHE A 117 -11.71 38.71 20.35
N THR A 118 -12.47 37.71 20.81
CA THR A 118 -13.47 37.87 21.89
C THR A 118 -13.29 36.68 22.81
N SER A 119 -12.81 36.94 24.02
CA SER A 119 -12.76 36.01 25.14
C SER A 119 -13.42 36.71 26.31
N ASP A 120 -14.66 36.32 26.58
CA ASP A 120 -15.38 36.54 27.84
C ASP A 120 -16.03 35.16 28.08
N GLU A 121 -15.51 34.34 29.00
CA GLU A 121 -15.92 34.29 30.42
C GLU A 121 -17.45 34.32 30.56
N ASP A 122 -18.04 33.17 30.90
CA ASP A 122 -18.99 33.07 32.00
C ASP A 122 -19.24 31.60 32.34
N GLU A 123 -18.85 31.26 33.57
CA GLU A 123 -19.23 30.07 34.32
C GLU A 123 -20.70 30.23 34.73
N GLU A 124 -21.57 29.28 34.39
CA GLU A 124 -22.82 29.10 35.15
C GLU A 124 -23.03 27.62 35.49
N GLU A 125 -22.90 27.35 36.79
CA GLU A 125 -23.47 26.23 37.50
C GLU A 125 -25.00 26.23 37.32
N ILE A 126 -25.60 25.12 36.85
CA ILE A 126 -27.03 24.87 37.06
C ILE A 126 -27.22 23.43 37.55
N GLU A 127 -27.32 23.36 38.87
CA GLU A 127 -28.33 22.67 39.68
C GLU A 127 -29.17 21.56 39.01
N SER A 128 -28.99 20.36 39.54
CA SER A 128 -29.77 19.15 39.33
C SER A 128 -31.21 19.29 39.84
N THR A 129 -32.19 19.04 38.98
CA THR A 129 -33.58 18.78 39.37
C THR A 129 -33.99 17.40 38.87
N GLU A 130 -34.17 16.48 39.82
CA GLU A 130 -34.82 15.18 39.63
C GLU A 130 -36.33 15.41 39.44
N GLU A 131 -36.85 15.13 38.24
CA GLU A 131 -38.28 14.90 38.03
C GLU A 131 -38.51 13.45 37.62
N GLU A 132 -38.94 12.65 38.59
CA GLU A 132 -39.60 11.37 38.36
C GLU A 132 -40.93 11.62 37.62
N GLN A 133 -41.02 11.16 36.38
CA GLN A 133 -42.31 10.97 35.72
C GLN A 133 -42.47 9.50 35.34
N ASN A 134 -43.43 8.87 36.03
CA ASN A 134 -44.12 7.64 35.63
C ASN A 134 -44.59 7.76 34.18
N THR A 135 -44.20 6.81 33.35
CA THR A 135 -44.88 6.52 32.08
C THR A 135 -45.32 5.07 32.06
N GLU A 136 -46.61 4.94 31.79
CA GLU A 136 -47.40 3.71 31.72
C GLU A 136 -46.87 2.79 30.60
N GLU A 137 -46.72 1.52 30.93
CA GLU A 137 -46.39 0.43 30.00
C GLU A 137 -47.62 0.15 29.11
N GLU A 138 -47.59 0.61 27.85
CA GLU A 138 -48.40 0.03 26.78
C GLU A 138 -47.63 -1.13 26.14
N GLU A 139 -48.09 -2.36 26.42
CA GLU A 139 -47.73 -3.56 25.66
C GLU A 139 -48.21 -3.42 24.21
N VAL A 140 -47.32 -3.01 23.32
CA VAL A 140 -47.48 -3.22 21.87
C VAL A 140 -46.68 -4.46 21.49
N GLY A 141 -47.41 -5.53 21.18
CA GLY A 141 -46.85 -6.73 20.62
C GLY A 141 -46.28 -6.49 19.23
N GLU A 142 -44.96 -6.42 19.14
CA GLU A 142 -44.23 -6.55 17.88
C GLU A 142 -43.65 -7.96 17.77
N GLY A 143 -44.21 -8.70 16.81
CA GLY A 143 -43.63 -9.96 16.34
C GLY A 143 -42.28 -9.68 15.69
N SER A 144 -41.21 -9.92 16.43
CA SER A 144 -39.84 -9.87 15.94
C SER A 144 -39.61 -11.03 14.95
N GLN A 145 -39.66 -10.72 13.66
CA GLN A 145 -39.06 -11.52 12.59
C GLN A 145 -37.69 -10.95 12.24
N ASN A 146 -36.76 -10.92 13.20
CA ASN A 146 -35.36 -10.56 12.95
C ASN A 146 -34.39 -11.71 13.28
N GLU A 147 -34.89 -12.95 13.28
CA GLU A 147 -34.08 -14.16 13.31
C GLU A 147 -33.99 -14.76 11.90
N SER A 148 -32.91 -14.50 11.14
CA SER A 148 -32.44 -15.45 10.09
C SER A 148 -31.18 -15.05 9.32
N PHE A 149 -30.54 -13.89 9.54
CA PHE A 149 -29.30 -13.58 8.82
C PHE A 149 -28.03 -14.24 9.40
N GLN A 150 -28.09 -14.80 10.61
CA GLN A 150 -26.88 -15.27 11.32
C GLN A 150 -26.22 -16.54 10.77
N ASN A 151 -26.71 -17.17 9.70
CA ASN A 151 -26.10 -18.40 9.15
C ASN A 151 -26.18 -18.50 7.61
N GLN A 152 -26.16 -17.39 6.88
CA GLN A 152 -25.83 -17.49 5.45
C GLN A 152 -24.32 -17.66 5.31
N SER A 153 -23.89 -18.91 5.34
CA SER A 153 -22.54 -19.30 4.89
C SER A 153 -22.35 -18.75 3.47
N PHE A 154 -21.38 -17.85 3.28
CA PHE A 154 -21.03 -17.35 1.95
C PHE A 154 -20.35 -18.46 1.15
N GLU A 155 -21.12 -19.25 0.42
CA GLU A 155 -20.62 -20.15 -0.62
C GLU A 155 -20.50 -19.36 -1.93
N GLY A 156 -19.44 -18.56 -2.09
CA GLY A 156 -19.24 -17.76 -3.30
C GLY A 156 -17.91 -17.01 -3.33
N ASP A 157 -17.57 -16.45 -4.49
CA ASP A 157 -16.46 -15.50 -4.62
C ASP A 157 -16.85 -14.18 -3.95
N ILE A 158 -16.10 -13.77 -2.93
CA ILE A 158 -16.33 -12.55 -2.16
C ILE A 158 -16.41 -11.30 -3.05
N THR A 159 -15.65 -11.27 -4.14
CA THR A 159 -15.66 -10.14 -5.08
C THR A 159 -17.00 -10.05 -5.83
N GLN A 160 -17.56 -11.18 -6.26
CA GLN A 160 -18.88 -11.21 -6.91
C GLN A 160 -19.99 -10.81 -5.93
N PHE A 161 -19.89 -11.23 -4.68
CA PHE A 161 -20.85 -10.80 -3.66
C PHE A 161 -20.79 -9.28 -3.45
N LEU A 162 -19.60 -8.74 -3.19
CA LEU A 162 -19.41 -7.32 -2.97
C LEU A 162 -19.78 -6.48 -4.20
N ALA A 163 -19.66 -7.01 -5.42
CA ALA A 163 -20.12 -6.36 -6.63
C ALA A 163 -21.65 -6.30 -6.74
N THR A 164 -22.37 -7.33 -6.26
CA THR A 164 -23.82 -7.49 -6.46
C THR A 164 -24.70 -6.94 -5.35
N ILE A 165 -24.23 -6.94 -4.10
CA ILE A 165 -24.97 -6.36 -2.98
C ILE A 165 -25.19 -4.86 -3.15
N SER A 166 -26.24 -4.23 -2.64
CA SER A 166 -26.32 -2.75 -2.63
C SER A 166 -25.50 -2.14 -1.49
N ASP A 167 -25.11 -0.86 -1.62
CA ASP A 167 -24.37 -0.14 -0.56
C ASP A 167 -25.15 -0.11 0.77
N GLN A 168 -26.46 0.10 0.70
CA GLN A 168 -27.32 0.15 1.89
C GLN A 168 -27.45 -1.22 2.55
N GLU A 169 -27.55 -2.30 1.77
CA GLU A 169 -27.58 -3.66 2.32
C GLU A 169 -26.24 -4.02 2.99
N LEU A 170 -25.12 -3.70 2.34
CA LEU A 170 -23.80 -3.93 2.93
C LEU A 170 -23.61 -3.13 4.23
N LEU A 171 -24.00 -1.86 4.23
CA LEU A 171 -23.98 -1.02 5.42
C LEU A 171 -24.84 -1.60 6.54
N ASN A 172 -26.05 -2.07 6.23
CA ASN A 172 -26.96 -2.68 7.21
C ASN A 172 -26.38 -3.98 7.78
N ILE A 173 -25.73 -4.81 6.97
CA ILE A 173 -25.06 -6.04 7.43
C ILE A 173 -23.94 -5.70 8.42
N LEU A 174 -23.04 -4.78 8.04
CA LEU A 174 -21.93 -4.35 8.90
C LEU A 174 -22.47 -3.75 10.21
N TYR A 175 -23.41 -2.81 10.12
CA TYR A 175 -23.94 -2.12 11.28
C TYR A 175 -24.71 -3.07 12.21
N SER A 176 -25.53 -3.98 11.67
CA SER A 176 -26.26 -4.98 12.45
C SER A 176 -25.31 -5.91 13.20
N HIS A 177 -24.23 -6.36 12.54
CA HIS A 177 -23.22 -7.22 13.16
C HIS A 177 -22.51 -6.51 14.31
N TYR A 178 -21.99 -5.31 14.09
CA TYR A 178 -21.25 -4.57 15.11
C TYR A 178 -22.15 -4.03 16.24
N SER A 179 -23.37 -3.61 15.93
CA SER A 179 -24.32 -3.14 16.95
C SER A 179 -24.80 -4.26 17.85
N SER A 180 -24.69 -5.54 17.42
CA SER A 180 -25.05 -6.69 18.26
C SER A 180 -24.20 -6.81 19.53
N PHE A 181 -23.02 -6.18 19.56
CA PHE A 181 -22.17 -6.12 20.75
C PHE A 181 -22.69 -5.13 21.81
N GLY A 182 -23.60 -4.23 21.44
CA GLY A 182 -24.20 -3.24 22.37
C GLY A 182 -23.29 -2.08 22.74
N TYR A 183 -22.23 -1.82 21.97
CA TYR A 183 -21.32 -0.69 22.14
C TYR A 183 -21.31 0.19 20.90
N ASP A 184 -21.10 1.49 21.07
CA ASP A 184 -20.95 2.43 19.96
C ASP A 184 -19.52 2.46 19.39
N ALA A 185 -18.56 1.96 20.18
CA ALA A 185 -17.15 1.84 19.82
C ALA A 185 -16.60 0.48 20.25
N LEU A 186 -15.67 -0.05 19.46
CA LEU A 186 -15.02 -1.34 19.72
C LEU A 186 -13.50 -1.21 19.60
N PRO A 187 -12.71 -2.02 20.32
CA PRO A 187 -11.27 -2.09 20.11
C PRO A 187 -10.92 -2.39 18.66
N ALA A 188 -9.91 -1.71 18.09
CA ALA A 188 -9.50 -1.87 16.69
C ALA A 188 -9.19 -3.34 16.33
N SER A 189 -8.59 -4.09 17.26
CA SER A 189 -8.33 -5.53 17.11
C SER A 189 -9.60 -6.36 17.01
N ALA A 190 -10.63 -6.03 17.79
CA ALA A 190 -11.94 -6.68 17.72
C ALA A 190 -12.63 -6.35 16.40
N VAL A 191 -12.62 -5.08 15.97
CA VAL A 191 -13.17 -4.67 14.67
C VAL A 191 -12.51 -5.44 13.53
N LYS A 192 -11.18 -5.54 13.52
CA LYS A 192 -10.43 -6.29 12.51
C LYS A 192 -10.85 -7.77 12.45
N GLU A 193 -10.97 -8.44 13.59
CA GLU A 193 -11.36 -9.86 13.66
C GLU A 193 -12.83 -10.08 13.29
N GLU A 194 -13.73 -9.20 13.72
CA GLU A 194 -15.14 -9.28 13.37
C GLU A 194 -15.38 -9.00 11.88
N LEU A 195 -14.65 -8.05 11.28
CA LEU A 195 -14.72 -7.80 9.84
C LEU A 195 -14.38 -9.08 9.05
N LYS A 196 -13.35 -9.81 9.47
CA LYS A 196 -12.99 -11.10 8.86
C LYS A 196 -14.12 -12.12 9.01
N LYS A 197 -14.74 -12.21 10.19
CA LYS A 197 -15.86 -13.14 10.45
C LYS A 197 -17.09 -12.85 9.61
N ILE A 198 -17.47 -11.58 9.44
CA ILE A 198 -18.60 -11.15 8.61
C ILE A 198 -18.49 -11.74 7.20
N PHE A 199 -17.27 -11.77 6.64
CA PHE A 199 -16.99 -12.31 5.31
C PHE A 199 -16.44 -13.74 5.33
N ASN A 200 -16.70 -14.51 6.40
CA ASN A 200 -16.26 -15.90 6.55
C ASN A 200 -14.76 -16.12 6.26
N TYR A 201 -13.92 -15.15 6.65
CA TYR A 201 -12.48 -15.13 6.43
C TYR A 201 -12.03 -15.17 4.96
N GLN A 202 -12.93 -14.86 4.02
CA GLN A 202 -12.61 -14.79 2.59
C GLN A 202 -12.05 -13.43 2.19
N LEU A 203 -12.23 -12.40 3.02
CA LEU A 203 -11.71 -11.07 2.73
C LEU A 203 -10.17 -11.08 2.82
N PRO A 204 -9.43 -10.69 1.76
CA PRO A 204 -7.97 -10.64 1.80
C PRO A 204 -7.45 -9.75 2.93
N ASP A 205 -6.34 -10.14 3.55
CA ASP A 205 -5.72 -9.35 4.64
C ASP A 205 -5.38 -7.93 4.18
N THR A 206 -5.01 -7.75 2.91
CA THR A 206 -4.78 -6.43 2.29
C THR A 206 -6.02 -5.54 2.34
N MET A 207 -7.21 -6.09 2.07
CA MET A 207 -8.46 -5.32 2.14
C MET A 207 -8.83 -4.99 3.57
N VAL A 208 -8.65 -5.94 4.51
CA VAL A 208 -8.86 -5.70 5.94
C VAL A 208 -7.94 -4.58 6.43
N ALA A 209 -6.65 -4.65 6.09
CA ALA A 209 -5.66 -3.63 6.40
C ALA A 209 -6.08 -2.26 5.83
N PHE A 210 -6.50 -2.22 4.56
CA PHE A 210 -6.95 -0.96 3.95
C PHE A 210 -8.17 -0.38 4.65
N CYS A 211 -9.14 -1.21 5.01
CA CYS A 211 -10.29 -0.80 5.81
C CYS A 211 -9.84 -0.17 7.14
N MET A 212 -8.94 -0.84 7.88
CA MET A 212 -8.42 -0.30 9.13
C MET A 212 -7.63 1.00 8.95
N ALA A 213 -6.93 1.16 7.82
CA ALA A 213 -6.16 2.38 7.52
C ALA A 213 -7.05 3.61 7.30
N GLU A 214 -8.21 3.43 6.66
CA GLU A 214 -9.24 4.46 6.45
C GLU A 214 -10.10 4.74 7.69
N SER A 215 -9.93 3.93 8.73
CA SER A 215 -10.72 4.04 9.95
C SER A 215 -10.06 4.99 10.94
N ASP A 216 -10.89 5.75 11.67
CA ASP A 216 -10.40 6.58 12.76
C ASP A 216 -10.26 5.77 14.03
N VAL A 217 -9.02 5.59 14.45
CA VAL A 217 -8.68 4.97 15.73
C VAL A 217 -8.49 6.06 16.77
N ALA A 218 -9.36 6.06 17.78
CA ALA A 218 -9.30 6.95 18.91
C ALA A 218 -8.07 6.68 19.78
N ASP A 219 -7.76 7.57 20.72
CA ASP A 219 -6.56 7.50 21.55
C ASP A 219 -6.57 6.35 22.58
N ASP A 220 -7.73 5.70 22.74
CA ASP A 220 -7.95 4.52 23.59
C ASP A 220 -7.94 3.21 22.79
N SER A 221 -7.49 3.24 21.52
CA SER A 221 -7.49 2.09 20.61
C SER A 221 -8.87 1.62 20.17
N THR A 222 -9.92 2.43 20.38
CA THR A 222 -11.27 2.12 19.91
C THR A 222 -11.58 2.75 18.55
N VAL A 223 -12.56 2.19 17.87
CA VAL A 223 -13.08 2.64 16.58
C VAL A 223 -14.59 2.79 16.73
N GLU A 224 -15.11 3.97 16.40
CA GLU A 224 -16.55 4.24 16.38
C GLU A 224 -17.23 3.47 15.24
N ILE A 225 -18.24 2.67 15.58
CA ILE A 225 -18.85 1.69 14.66
C ILE A 225 -19.60 2.36 13.52
N ALA A 226 -20.41 3.38 13.80
CA ALA A 226 -21.21 4.05 12.77
C ALA A 226 -20.36 4.67 11.64
N PRO A 227 -19.37 5.54 11.93
CA PRO A 227 -18.54 6.12 10.88
C PRO A 227 -17.56 5.10 10.28
N PHE A 228 -17.20 4.05 11.01
CA PHE A 228 -16.44 2.91 10.46
C PHE A 228 -17.25 2.20 9.36
N CYS A 229 -18.45 1.72 9.67
CA CYS A 229 -19.29 0.98 8.72
C CYS A 229 -19.56 1.78 7.44
N GLN A 230 -19.82 3.08 7.57
CA GLN A 230 -20.03 3.95 6.41
C GLN A 230 -18.79 4.04 5.50
N ARG A 231 -17.61 4.21 6.09
CA ARG A 231 -16.35 4.30 5.33
C ARG A 231 -16.00 2.96 4.70
N ILE A 232 -16.12 1.87 5.44
CA ILE A 232 -15.76 0.54 4.94
C ILE A 232 -16.67 0.09 3.81
N THR A 233 -17.97 0.38 3.86
CA THR A 233 -18.87 0.14 2.72
C THR A 233 -18.33 0.78 1.45
N ASN A 234 -17.92 2.05 1.51
CA ASN A 234 -17.35 2.75 0.35
C ASN A 234 -16.03 2.09 -0.10
N VAL A 235 -15.11 1.82 0.83
CA VAL A 235 -13.81 1.20 0.53
C VAL A 235 -13.99 -0.15 -0.16
N LEU A 236 -14.80 -1.05 0.40
CA LEU A 236 -15.03 -2.38 -0.15
C LEU A 236 -15.66 -2.30 -1.55
N LYS A 237 -16.59 -1.37 -1.75
CA LYS A 237 -17.25 -1.16 -3.04
C LYS A 237 -16.31 -0.67 -4.12
N ILE A 238 -15.43 0.25 -3.77
CA ILE A 238 -14.47 0.78 -4.72
C ILE A 238 -13.40 -0.26 -5.06
N VAL A 239 -12.86 -0.96 -4.07
CA VAL A 239 -11.82 -1.99 -4.30
C VAL A 239 -12.31 -3.09 -5.23
N VAL A 240 -13.57 -3.50 -5.11
CA VAL A 240 -14.16 -4.57 -5.93
C VAL A 240 -14.56 -4.09 -7.33
N GLY A 241 -14.56 -2.78 -7.58
CA GLY A 241 -14.84 -2.21 -8.90
C GLY A 241 -16.30 -2.36 -9.29
N GLY A 242 -17.21 -1.73 -8.54
CA GLY A 242 -18.63 -1.71 -8.87
C GLY A 242 -18.88 -1.38 -10.35
N GLU A 243 -19.66 -2.22 -11.04
CA GLU A 243 -19.91 -2.21 -12.49
C GLU A 243 -20.51 -0.90 -13.04
N GLU A 244 -20.85 0.08 -12.20
CA GLU A 244 -21.60 1.28 -12.59
C GLU A 244 -20.90 2.61 -12.27
N GLY A 245 -19.57 2.67 -12.44
CA GLY A 245 -18.96 3.94 -12.79
C GLY A 245 -19.52 4.41 -14.14
N PRO A 246 -20.09 5.62 -14.29
CA PRO A 246 -20.70 6.12 -15.55
C PRO A 246 -19.74 6.20 -16.75
N LEU A 247 -18.49 5.78 -16.57
CA LEU A 247 -17.38 6.02 -17.46
C LEU A 247 -16.83 4.77 -18.14
N GLY A 248 -17.34 3.56 -17.84
CA GLY A 248 -16.90 2.33 -18.51
C GLY A 248 -15.38 2.13 -18.36
N TYR A 249 -14.97 1.59 -17.22
CA TYR A 249 -13.55 1.39 -16.91
C TYR A 249 -12.86 0.60 -18.03
N SER A 250 -11.72 1.14 -18.49
CA SER A 250 -10.85 0.50 -19.48
C SER A 250 -10.25 -0.80 -18.91
N ASP A 251 -9.78 -1.69 -19.80
CA ASP A 251 -9.08 -2.94 -19.43
C ASP A 251 -7.92 -2.73 -18.42
N GLU A 252 -7.31 -1.53 -18.39
CA GLU A 252 -6.23 -1.17 -17.47
C GLU A 252 -6.69 -1.06 -16.00
N SER A 253 -7.91 -0.58 -15.74
CA SER A 253 -8.42 -0.43 -14.37
C SER A 253 -8.61 -1.80 -13.71
N ASN A 254 -9.10 -2.79 -14.46
CA ASN A 254 -9.24 -4.17 -13.99
C ASN A 254 -7.90 -4.79 -13.57
N SER A 255 -6.80 -4.44 -14.24
CA SER A 255 -5.47 -4.92 -13.87
C SER A 255 -5.01 -4.37 -12.52
N ILE A 256 -5.36 -3.12 -12.19
CA ILE A 256 -4.99 -2.48 -10.92
C ILE A 256 -5.76 -3.10 -9.76
N HIS A 257 -7.08 -3.28 -9.91
CA HIS A 257 -7.92 -3.95 -8.91
C HIS A 257 -7.43 -5.38 -8.63
N GLN A 258 -7.09 -6.16 -9.66
CA GLN A 258 -6.54 -7.50 -9.46
C GLN A 258 -5.18 -7.48 -8.75
N SER A 259 -4.33 -6.51 -9.06
CA SER A 259 -3.03 -6.35 -8.38
C SER A 259 -3.23 -6.01 -6.90
N PHE A 260 -4.20 -5.17 -6.57
CA PHE A 260 -4.51 -4.79 -5.19
C PHE A 260 -5.02 -5.96 -4.34
N LEU A 261 -5.80 -6.86 -4.93
CA LEU A 261 -6.32 -8.06 -4.27
C LEU A 261 -5.25 -9.13 -4.05
N SER A 262 -4.09 -9.02 -4.69
CA SER A 262 -2.99 -9.96 -4.51
C SER A 262 -2.25 -9.74 -3.18
N PRO A 263 -1.64 -10.79 -2.60
CA PRO A 263 -0.84 -10.65 -1.39
C PRO A 263 0.34 -9.68 -1.64
N ILE A 264 0.49 -8.69 -0.77
CA ILE A 264 1.60 -7.75 -0.84
C ILE A 264 2.90 -8.48 -0.46
N VAL A 265 3.86 -8.53 -1.40
CA VAL A 265 5.18 -9.13 -1.19
C VAL A 265 6.21 -8.03 -1.05
N VAL A 266 6.70 -7.85 0.17
CA VAL A 266 7.74 -6.87 0.49
C VAL A 266 9.11 -7.52 0.39
N ASN A 267 10.01 -6.91 -0.37
CA ASN A 267 11.38 -7.36 -0.61
C ASN A 267 12.35 -6.53 0.23
N ASP A 268 13.51 -7.10 0.55
CA ASP A 268 14.52 -6.43 1.39
C ASP A 268 15.11 -5.15 0.75
N VAL A 269 14.93 -4.97 -0.55
CA VAL A 269 15.37 -3.79 -1.31
C VAL A 269 14.32 -2.68 -1.38
N ASP A 270 13.08 -2.98 -0.98
CA ASP A 270 12.01 -2.01 -1.00
C ASP A 270 12.26 -0.99 0.11
N VAL A 271 12.18 0.30 -0.22
CA VAL A 271 12.36 1.39 0.74
C VAL A 271 11.02 2.05 1.04
N VAL A 272 10.87 2.53 2.28
CA VAL A 272 9.71 3.29 2.72
C VAL A 272 10.24 4.59 3.32
N HIS A 273 9.71 5.73 2.86
CA HIS A 273 10.24 7.07 3.21
C HIS A 273 11.74 7.24 2.93
N GLY A 274 12.24 6.52 1.91
CA GLY A 274 13.66 6.52 1.57
C GLY A 274 14.55 5.72 2.51
N LEU A 275 13.98 5.05 3.52
CA LEU A 275 14.69 4.21 4.47
C LEU A 275 14.56 2.73 4.08
N SER A 276 15.67 2.00 4.19
CA SER A 276 15.63 0.53 4.15
C SER A 276 14.93 -0.03 5.39
N LYS A 277 14.56 -1.31 5.33
CA LYS A 277 13.95 -2.02 6.46
C LYS A 277 14.75 -1.88 7.77
N LEU A 278 16.08 -2.00 7.68
CA LEU A 278 16.95 -1.91 8.87
C LEU A 278 16.97 -0.48 9.43
N GLU A 279 17.17 0.51 8.57
CA GLU A 279 17.23 1.93 8.97
C GLU A 279 15.91 2.38 9.60
N LEU A 280 14.78 2.04 8.99
CA LEU A 280 13.46 2.33 9.54
C LEU A 280 13.26 1.69 10.93
N GLN A 281 13.71 0.44 11.09
CA GLN A 281 13.62 -0.24 12.38
C GLN A 281 14.48 0.42 13.46
N GLU A 282 15.70 0.85 13.11
CA GLU A 282 16.59 1.55 14.03
C GLU A 282 16.03 2.92 14.43
N GLU A 283 15.47 3.67 13.49
CA GLU A 283 14.83 4.97 13.75
C GLU A 283 13.60 4.84 14.65
N LEU A 284 12.66 3.95 14.31
CA LEU A 284 11.48 3.70 15.15
C LEU A 284 11.86 3.17 16.53
N LYS A 285 12.88 2.32 16.61
CA LYS A 285 13.39 1.81 17.89
C LYS A 285 13.95 2.94 18.75
N ALA A 286 14.79 3.80 18.19
CA ALA A 286 15.36 4.95 18.91
C ALA A 286 14.26 5.91 19.38
N LEU A 287 13.24 6.14 18.54
CA LEU A 287 12.08 6.95 18.87
C LEU A 287 11.34 6.41 20.11
N PHE A 288 10.97 5.13 20.09
CA PHE A 288 10.18 4.54 21.17
C PHE A 288 10.99 4.29 22.45
N GLU A 289 12.27 3.91 22.35
CA GLU A 289 13.14 3.78 23.52
C GLU A 289 13.37 5.13 24.24
N ARG A 290 13.41 6.23 23.49
CA ARG A 290 13.48 7.58 24.07
C ARG A 290 12.17 7.96 24.77
N ALA A 291 11.04 7.56 24.21
CA ALA A 291 9.74 7.77 24.81
C ALA A 291 9.50 6.86 26.02
N ASP A 292 10.10 5.67 26.05
CA ASP A 292 9.99 4.70 27.14
C ASP A 292 10.99 5.01 28.27
N GLU A 293 10.68 6.02 29.08
CA GLU A 293 11.46 6.41 30.27
C GLU A 293 11.65 5.25 31.27
N GLY A 294 10.74 4.26 31.25
CA GLY A 294 10.77 3.11 32.15
C GLY A 294 11.53 1.90 31.62
N HIS A 295 11.92 1.91 30.33
CA HIS A 295 12.46 0.75 29.61
C HIS A 295 11.60 -0.52 29.82
N THR A 296 10.28 -0.36 29.82
CA THR A 296 9.32 -1.46 29.95
C THR A 296 9.21 -2.29 28.68
N GLY A 297 9.60 -1.73 27.52
CA GLY A 297 9.34 -2.31 26.22
C GLY A 297 7.91 -2.09 25.72
N ALA A 298 7.13 -1.25 26.42
CA ALA A 298 5.74 -0.96 26.11
C ALA A 298 5.39 0.52 26.35
N LEU A 299 4.50 1.07 25.52
CA LEU A 299 4.02 2.45 25.63
C LEU A 299 2.49 2.47 25.71
N SER A 300 1.92 3.43 26.45
CA SER A 300 0.48 3.65 26.37
C SER A 300 0.08 4.01 24.94
N PHE A 301 -1.11 3.60 24.51
CA PHE A 301 -1.56 3.77 23.12
C PHE A 301 -1.49 5.23 22.65
N GLY A 302 -2.01 6.17 23.46
CA GLY A 302 -1.93 7.60 23.15
C GLY A 302 -0.49 8.13 23.08
N LYS A 303 0.44 7.63 23.92
CA LYS A 303 1.85 8.00 23.82
C LYS A 303 2.46 7.46 22.52
N PHE A 304 2.25 6.18 22.23
CA PHE A 304 2.72 5.56 20.99
C PHE A 304 2.24 6.31 19.73
N LYS A 305 0.95 6.65 19.67
CA LYS A 305 0.35 7.46 18.58
C LYS A 305 1.01 8.84 18.46
N ARG A 306 1.16 9.55 19.59
CA ARG A 306 1.78 10.89 19.60
C ARG A 306 3.24 10.85 19.14
N GLU A 307 4.03 9.90 19.62
CA GLU A 307 5.44 9.78 19.21
C GLU A 307 5.57 9.49 17.70
N LEU A 308 4.66 8.71 17.11
CA LEU A 308 4.59 8.52 15.66
C LEU A 308 4.22 9.79 14.89
N GLN A 309 3.29 10.59 15.43
CA GLN A 309 2.86 11.86 14.83
C GLN A 309 3.93 12.95 14.90
N GLU A 310 4.72 12.96 15.98
CA GLU A 310 5.79 13.93 16.22
C GLU A 310 7.14 13.48 15.64
N ALA A 311 7.23 12.26 15.08
CA ALA A 311 8.44 11.74 14.47
C ALA A 311 8.80 12.50 13.20
N GLU A 312 10.11 12.66 12.94
CA GLU A 312 10.66 13.25 11.71
C GLU A 312 10.59 12.28 10.51
N LEU A 313 9.60 11.38 10.49
CA LEU A 313 9.38 10.38 9.44
C LEU A 313 8.27 10.79 8.46
N ASP A 314 7.60 11.92 8.70
CA ASP A 314 6.51 12.46 7.87
C ASP A 314 5.40 11.43 7.56
N LEU A 315 5.07 10.60 8.55
CA LEU A 315 4.06 9.55 8.40
C LEU A 315 2.68 10.15 8.16
N SER A 316 1.98 9.63 7.16
CA SER A 316 0.61 10.00 6.88
C SER A 316 -0.35 9.45 7.94
N ARG A 317 -1.57 10.01 8.01
CA ARG A 317 -2.65 9.49 8.87
C ARG A 317 -2.91 8.01 8.62
N ARG A 318 -2.93 7.60 7.34
CA ARG A 318 -3.17 6.21 6.91
C ARG A 318 -2.10 5.27 7.46
N GLU A 319 -0.84 5.66 7.35
CA GLU A 319 0.30 4.91 7.88
C GLU A 319 0.25 4.75 9.40
N ILE A 320 -0.05 5.84 10.10
CA ILE A 320 -0.19 5.82 11.56
C ILE A 320 -1.36 4.92 11.97
N ASN A 321 -2.53 5.08 11.36
CA ASN A 321 -3.69 4.23 11.63
C ASN A 321 -3.38 2.75 11.40
N LEU A 322 -2.65 2.43 10.34
CA LEU A 322 -2.30 1.06 10.03
C LEU A 322 -1.33 0.48 11.07
N LEU A 323 -0.30 1.23 11.47
CA LEU A 323 0.59 0.85 12.58
C LEU A 323 -0.17 0.64 13.90
N LEU A 324 -1.13 1.52 14.21
CA LEU A 324 -1.97 1.42 15.39
C LEU A 324 -2.88 0.19 15.35
N SER A 325 -3.42 -0.15 14.19
CA SER A 325 -4.31 -1.30 14.02
C SER A 325 -3.59 -2.66 14.15
N GLU A 326 -2.29 -2.69 13.85
CA GLU A 326 -1.42 -3.87 13.97
C GLU A 326 -0.68 -3.92 15.31
N ALA A 327 -0.80 -2.87 16.14
CA ALA A 327 -0.15 -2.79 17.43
C ALA A 327 -0.71 -3.86 18.37
N GLU A 328 0.17 -4.70 18.90
CA GLU A 328 -0.18 -5.70 19.91
C GLU A 328 -0.17 -5.05 21.29
N LEU A 329 -1.26 -5.22 22.02
CA LEU A 329 -1.39 -4.75 23.40
C LEU A 329 -0.96 -5.84 24.38
N ASP A 330 -0.32 -5.45 25.48
CA ASP A 330 -0.01 -6.32 26.61
C ASP A 330 -1.20 -6.50 27.56
N GLU A 331 -0.98 -7.18 28.69
CA GLU A 331 -1.98 -7.41 29.74
C GLU A 331 -2.50 -6.11 30.39
N HIS A 332 -1.79 -4.99 30.20
CA HIS A 332 -2.11 -3.68 30.73
C HIS A 332 -2.70 -2.73 29.67
N GLY A 333 -2.95 -3.22 28.45
CA GLY A 333 -3.43 -2.39 27.34
C GLY A 333 -2.37 -1.45 26.76
N GLN A 334 -1.08 -1.73 26.98
CA GLN A 334 0.04 -0.96 26.45
C GLN A 334 0.58 -1.61 25.17
N VAL A 335 0.99 -0.79 24.21
CA VAL A 335 1.56 -1.23 22.93
C VAL A 335 2.96 -1.76 23.13
N VAL A 336 3.17 -3.04 22.82
CA VAL A 336 4.50 -3.68 22.81
C VAL A 336 5.25 -3.30 21.53
N TYR A 337 6.05 -2.24 21.60
CA TYR A 337 6.58 -1.59 20.40
C TYR A 337 7.65 -2.42 19.66
N GLU A 338 8.32 -3.37 20.30
CA GLU A 338 9.30 -4.24 19.63
C GLU A 338 8.66 -5.08 18.51
N LYS A 339 7.44 -5.57 18.76
CA LYS A 339 6.70 -6.39 17.79
C LYS A 339 6.27 -5.57 16.58
N ILE A 340 5.77 -4.34 16.79
CA ILE A 340 5.35 -3.48 15.68
C ILE A 340 6.56 -2.99 14.87
N ILE A 341 7.70 -2.65 15.50
CA ILE A 341 8.93 -2.28 14.79
C ILE A 341 9.33 -3.39 13.80
N SER A 342 9.28 -4.65 14.22
CA SER A 342 9.65 -5.78 13.36
C SER A 342 8.79 -5.90 12.09
N LYS A 343 7.52 -5.44 12.16
CA LYS A 343 6.53 -5.47 11.09
C LYS A 343 6.39 -4.12 10.36
N ALA A 344 6.90 -3.03 10.93
CA ALA A 344 6.62 -1.66 10.50
C ALA A 344 6.94 -1.41 9.02
N HIS A 345 8.08 -1.90 8.54
CA HIS A 345 8.46 -1.78 7.13
C HIS A 345 7.42 -2.38 6.19
N SER A 346 6.92 -3.58 6.50
CA SER A 346 5.88 -4.23 5.70
C SER A 346 4.55 -3.49 5.77
N ILE A 347 4.21 -2.96 6.94
CA ILE A 347 2.97 -2.23 7.17
C ILE A 347 2.96 -0.92 6.38
N LEU A 348 4.03 -0.12 6.51
CA LEU A 348 4.16 1.15 5.80
C LEU A 348 4.26 0.95 4.28
N PHE A 349 4.91 -0.13 3.83
CA PHE A 349 4.88 -0.49 2.42
C PHE A 349 3.46 -0.78 1.93
N SER A 350 2.63 -1.48 2.71
CA SER A 350 1.22 -1.68 2.36
C SER A 350 0.46 -0.36 2.26
N ALA A 351 0.70 0.58 3.17
CA ALA A 351 0.10 1.91 3.11
C ALA A 351 0.52 2.68 1.83
N PHE A 352 1.78 2.58 1.41
CA PHE A 352 2.24 3.14 0.14
C PHE A 352 1.48 2.55 -1.07
N ILE A 353 1.25 1.23 -1.08
CA ILE A 353 0.43 0.58 -2.12
C ILE A 353 -1.01 1.09 -2.08
N PHE A 354 -1.56 1.37 -0.90
CA PHE A 354 -2.91 1.94 -0.76
C PHE A 354 -2.96 3.37 -1.33
N ASP A 355 -1.93 4.17 -1.11
CA ASP A 355 -1.83 5.52 -1.69
C ASP A 355 -1.77 5.47 -3.22
N GLU A 356 -0.95 4.56 -3.77
CA GLU A 356 -0.85 4.34 -5.22
C GLU A 356 -2.19 3.88 -5.82
N PHE A 357 -2.88 2.97 -5.13
CA PHE A 357 -4.22 2.54 -5.51
C PHE A 357 -5.19 3.73 -5.51
N CYS A 358 -5.33 4.46 -4.40
CA CYS A 358 -6.21 5.62 -4.30
C CYS A 358 -5.94 6.67 -5.40
N ALA A 359 -4.66 6.95 -5.68
CA ALA A 359 -4.28 7.88 -6.74
C ALA A 359 -4.72 7.39 -8.13
N SER A 360 -4.63 6.08 -8.39
CA SER A 360 -5.01 5.50 -9.68
C SER A 360 -6.51 5.49 -9.94
N VAL A 361 -7.33 5.43 -8.88
CA VAL A 361 -8.80 5.45 -8.97
C VAL A 361 -9.40 6.82 -8.63
N GLU A 362 -8.57 7.87 -8.59
CA GLU A 362 -8.96 9.27 -8.28
C GLU A 362 -9.77 9.41 -6.97
N LEU A 363 -9.44 8.59 -5.97
CA LEU A 363 -10.12 8.64 -4.68
C LEU A 363 -9.47 9.65 -3.73
N SER A 364 -10.33 10.42 -3.07
CA SER A 364 -9.99 11.23 -1.91
C SER A 364 -10.94 10.86 -0.76
N PHE A 365 -10.38 10.48 0.38
CA PHE A 365 -11.10 10.16 1.61
C PHE A 365 -10.94 11.25 2.66
#